data_AF-A0A955VAJ6-F1
#
_entry.id   AF-A0A955VAJ6-F1
#
_cell.length_a   1.000
_cell.length_b   1.000
_cell.length_c   1.000
_cell.angle_alpha   90.00
_cell.angle_beta   90.00
_cell.angle_gamma   90.00
#
_symmetry.space_group_name_H-M   'P 1'
#
loop_
_entity.id
_entity.type
_entity.pdbx_description
1 polymer ?
#
loop_
_entity_poly.entity_id
_entity_poly.type
_entity_poly.pdbx_seq_one_letter_code
_entity_poly.pdbx_strand_id
1 'polypeptide(L)'
;MRWRPGEALPAYVLVVGLLATALGACVEDLPRANFVEDTRVLAIVAEPPQVEPGDTVHLTALIANPKARPLRLAWSVCLVPEQGRGFFGSGSETSTSGGNGAGLDAQPACATLAADGVEYAADLGEGLEKDFTVPADLFDTDRPLQITYGLPEDVALSETEKTGFLGIAGVNYTVQLLVTTDVETIDARKRVNVGVESLLSDNPSNENPVDLAFHIAPKDDGVDPPLTAEAPADGSCFIAGSAASVTAGTTYRVTPLNIPSPQETYAVLLTGSSADEAFTVQYTEETYFYSFFSTVAGLDKDVSKSSNSAHTDWKVPEDASGVADFWVVVRDGRGGAAWCESHLPIVAP
;
A
#
# COMPACT_ATOMS: atom_id res chain seq x y z
N MET A 1 14.71 -2.22 55.89
CA MET A 1 14.47 -3.48 55.16
C MET A 1 15.81 -4.16 54.91
N ARG A 2 16.00 -5.39 55.39
CA ARG A 2 17.24 -6.17 55.30
C ARG A 2 17.07 -7.22 54.20
N TRP A 3 17.98 -7.22 53.24
CA TRP A 3 18.07 -8.24 52.18
C TRP A 3 18.81 -9.47 52.73
N ARG A 4 18.27 -10.68 52.53
CA ARG A 4 18.92 -11.95 52.90
C ARG A 4 19.28 -12.72 51.62
N PRO A 5 20.57 -13.01 51.37
CA PRO A 5 20.98 -13.97 50.35
C PRO A 5 21.07 -15.37 50.98
N GLY A 6 20.52 -16.37 50.30
CA GLY A 6 20.81 -17.76 50.61
C GLY A 6 19.62 -18.68 50.45
N GLU A 7 19.49 -19.28 49.27
CA GLU A 7 19.14 -20.70 49.11
C GLU A 7 19.50 -21.10 47.66
N ALA A 8 20.55 -21.91 47.53
CA ALA A 8 21.03 -22.45 46.27
C ALA A 8 20.24 -23.74 45.95
N LEU A 9 19.48 -23.73 44.86
CA LEU A 9 18.84 -24.93 44.32
C LEU A 9 19.80 -25.73 43.42
N PRO A 10 19.70 -27.07 43.38
CA PRO A 10 20.64 -27.95 42.69
C PRO A 10 20.50 -27.86 41.15
N ALA A 11 21.61 -27.56 40.50
CA ALA A 11 21.72 -27.10 39.11
C ALA A 11 21.76 -28.19 38.01
N TYR A 12 21.25 -29.42 38.21
CA TYR A 12 21.66 -30.54 37.33
C TYR A 12 20.59 -31.42 36.66
N VAL A 13 19.28 -31.11 36.74
CA VAL A 13 18.25 -31.96 36.08
C VAL A 13 17.39 -31.22 35.04
N LEU A 14 17.59 -29.91 34.84
CA LEU A 14 16.74 -29.10 33.95
C LEU A 14 17.45 -28.59 32.68
N VAL A 15 18.36 -29.38 32.10
CA VAL A 15 19.13 -28.97 30.89
C VAL A 15 18.82 -29.84 29.66
N VAL A 16 18.12 -30.97 29.80
CA VAL A 16 17.89 -31.90 28.68
C VAL A 16 16.46 -31.83 28.10
N GLY A 17 15.52 -31.18 28.78
CA GLY A 17 14.13 -31.06 28.31
C GLY A 17 13.83 -29.87 27.37
N LEU A 18 14.74 -28.91 27.24
CA LEU A 18 14.49 -27.64 26.52
C LEU A 18 15.12 -27.57 25.11
N LEU A 19 15.88 -28.60 24.71
CA LEU A 19 16.62 -28.59 23.43
C LEU A 19 15.87 -29.28 22.27
N ALA A 20 14.73 -29.92 22.53
CA ALA A 20 14.01 -30.72 21.53
C ALA A 20 12.86 -29.98 20.82
N THR A 21 12.47 -28.77 21.27
CA THR A 21 11.40 -27.96 20.64
C THR A 21 11.91 -26.86 19.71
N ALA A 22 13.23 -26.71 19.55
CA ALA A 22 13.84 -25.65 18.73
C ALA A 22 14.13 -26.04 17.26
N LEU A 23 13.75 -27.25 16.80
CA LEU A 23 14.17 -27.78 15.49
C LEU A 23 13.05 -27.96 14.46
N GLY A 24 11.81 -27.53 14.73
CA GLY A 24 10.65 -27.84 13.87
C GLY A 24 9.87 -26.66 13.30
N ALA A 25 10.11 -25.43 13.75
CA ALA A 25 9.40 -24.25 13.24
C ALA A 25 10.18 -23.62 12.08
N CYS A 26 10.46 -24.40 11.03
CA CYS A 26 10.68 -23.78 9.73
C CYS A 26 9.32 -23.20 9.33
N VAL A 27 9.20 -21.87 9.41
CA VAL A 27 8.06 -21.15 8.84
C VAL A 27 7.99 -21.62 7.39
N GLU A 28 6.86 -22.24 7.01
CA GLU A 28 6.61 -22.61 5.63
C GLU A 28 6.90 -21.40 4.74
N ASP A 29 7.58 -21.64 3.62
CA ASP A 29 7.97 -20.59 2.68
C ASP A 29 6.72 -19.77 2.34
N LEU A 30 6.70 -18.51 2.78
CA LEU A 30 5.53 -17.67 2.58
C LEU A 30 5.30 -17.54 1.06
N PRO A 31 4.04 -17.61 0.58
CA PRO A 31 3.75 -17.41 -0.82
C PRO A 31 4.39 -16.12 -1.33
N ARG A 32 5.03 -16.20 -2.51
CA ARG A 32 5.75 -15.07 -3.10
C ARG A 32 4.80 -13.92 -3.37
N ALA A 33 5.15 -12.73 -2.91
CA ALA A 33 4.26 -11.57 -3.00
C ALA A 33 3.96 -11.10 -4.43
N ASN A 34 4.66 -11.54 -5.47
CA ASN A 34 4.35 -11.20 -6.87
C ASN A 34 3.65 -12.32 -7.64
N PHE A 35 3.50 -13.50 -7.04
CA PHE A 35 2.82 -14.64 -7.64
C PHE A 35 1.39 -14.71 -7.09
N VAL A 36 0.40 -14.71 -7.99
CA VAL A 36 -1.01 -14.63 -7.64
C VAL A 36 -1.69 -15.93 -8.01
N GLU A 37 -1.67 -16.89 -7.09
CA GLU A 37 -2.29 -18.21 -7.27
C GLU A 37 -3.69 -18.33 -6.64
N ASP A 38 -4.01 -17.45 -5.69
CA ASP A 38 -5.29 -17.38 -4.98
C ASP A 38 -5.83 -15.94 -4.97
N THR A 39 -7.00 -15.74 -4.37
CA THR A 39 -7.63 -14.42 -4.25
C THR A 39 -6.71 -13.45 -3.53
N ARG A 40 -6.55 -12.24 -4.06
CA ARG A 40 -5.71 -11.21 -3.45
C ARG A 40 -6.15 -9.81 -3.78
N VAL A 41 -6.06 -8.91 -2.80
CA VAL A 41 -6.20 -7.48 -3.03
C VAL A 41 -4.82 -6.91 -3.38
N LEU A 42 -4.65 -6.46 -4.62
CA LEU A 42 -3.39 -5.93 -5.13
C LEU A 42 -3.26 -4.42 -4.93
N ALA A 43 -4.39 -3.72 -4.93
CA ALA A 43 -4.46 -2.28 -4.72
C ALA A 43 -5.85 -1.84 -4.24
N ILE A 44 -5.89 -0.68 -3.58
CA ILE A 44 -7.09 0.13 -3.41
C ILE A 44 -6.72 1.53 -3.88
N VAL A 45 -7.51 2.09 -4.79
CA VAL A 45 -7.38 3.47 -5.26
C VAL A 45 -8.47 4.31 -4.64
N ALA A 46 -8.09 5.55 -4.32
CA ALA A 46 -8.95 6.60 -3.82
C ALA A 46 -8.92 7.72 -4.86
N GLU A 47 -10.09 8.13 -5.36
CA GLU A 47 -10.22 9.19 -6.36
C GLU A 47 -11.11 10.33 -5.82
N PRO A 48 -10.54 11.51 -5.53
CA PRO A 48 -9.09 11.82 -5.50
C PRO A 48 -8.37 11.16 -4.30
N PRO A 49 -7.03 11.03 -4.33
CA PRO A 49 -6.28 10.41 -3.22
C PRO A 49 -6.13 11.32 -1.99
N GLN A 50 -6.40 12.62 -2.18
CA GLN A 50 -6.48 13.64 -1.15
C GLN A 50 -7.77 14.43 -1.32
N VAL A 51 -8.45 14.73 -0.22
CA VAL A 51 -9.75 15.40 -0.17
C VAL A 51 -9.81 16.45 0.94
N GLU A 52 -10.75 17.38 0.86
CA GLU A 52 -11.10 18.31 1.95
C GLU A 52 -12.33 17.81 2.75
N PRO A 53 -12.58 18.33 3.96
CA PRO A 53 -13.84 18.09 4.67
C PRO A 53 -15.06 18.40 3.80
N GLY A 54 -16.00 17.45 3.71
CA GLY A 54 -17.22 17.56 2.90
C GLY A 54 -17.08 16.97 1.49
N ASP A 55 -15.87 16.74 1.01
CA ASP A 55 -15.65 16.07 -0.27
C ASP A 55 -15.99 14.58 -0.20
N THR A 56 -16.23 14.01 -1.38
CA THR A 56 -16.45 12.57 -1.55
C THR A 56 -15.27 11.95 -2.28
N VAL A 57 -14.76 10.85 -1.74
CA VAL A 57 -13.76 10.00 -2.38
C VAL A 57 -14.44 8.75 -2.93
N HIS A 58 -14.12 8.41 -4.17
CA HIS A 58 -14.48 7.14 -4.78
C HIS A 58 -13.38 6.11 -4.55
N LEU A 59 -13.73 4.95 -4.00
CA LEU A 59 -12.81 3.88 -3.66
C LEU A 59 -13.02 2.71 -4.61
N THR A 60 -11.92 2.22 -5.20
CA THR A 60 -11.96 1.04 -6.10
C THR A 60 -10.88 0.05 -5.70
N ALA A 61 -11.24 -1.23 -5.61
CA ALA A 61 -10.29 -2.30 -5.28
C ALA A 61 -9.88 -3.11 -6.52
N LEU A 62 -8.56 -3.28 -6.71
CA LEU A 62 -8.02 -4.27 -7.63
C LEU A 62 -7.90 -5.62 -6.90
N ILE A 63 -8.79 -6.54 -7.23
CA ILE A 63 -8.82 -7.88 -6.65
C ILE A 63 -8.53 -8.92 -7.74
N ALA A 64 -7.38 -9.57 -7.66
CA ALA A 64 -7.09 -10.71 -8.49
C ALA A 64 -7.72 -11.97 -7.88
N ASN A 65 -8.45 -12.74 -8.70
CA ASN A 65 -9.18 -13.93 -8.25
C ASN A 65 -9.08 -15.06 -9.29
N PRO A 66 -7.87 -15.62 -9.50
CA PRO A 66 -7.61 -16.57 -10.60
C PRO A 66 -8.43 -17.86 -10.51
N LYS A 67 -8.84 -18.26 -9.30
CA LYS A 67 -9.68 -19.44 -9.08
C LYS A 67 -11.19 -19.14 -9.15
N ALA A 68 -11.57 -17.91 -9.47
CA ALA A 68 -12.96 -17.45 -9.58
C ALA A 68 -13.83 -17.82 -8.35
N ARG A 69 -13.24 -17.73 -7.15
CA ARG A 69 -13.98 -18.00 -5.91
C ARG A 69 -15.05 -16.94 -5.67
N PRO A 70 -16.23 -17.27 -5.12
CA PRO A 70 -17.19 -16.28 -4.70
C PRO A 70 -16.58 -15.31 -3.67
N LEU A 71 -16.76 -14.01 -3.87
CA LEU A 71 -16.24 -12.96 -2.99
C LEU A 71 -17.36 -12.30 -2.22
N ARG A 72 -17.14 -12.03 -0.93
CA ARG A 72 -17.92 -11.09 -0.12
C ARG A 72 -17.02 -9.95 0.30
N LEU A 73 -17.49 -8.73 0.10
CA LEU A 73 -16.70 -7.51 0.21
C LEU A 73 -17.37 -6.62 1.26
N ALA A 74 -16.61 -6.12 2.24
CA ALA A 74 -17.13 -5.18 3.22
C ALA A 74 -16.14 -4.05 3.44
N TRP A 75 -16.61 -2.81 3.28
CA TRP A 75 -15.84 -1.59 3.44
C TRP A 75 -16.15 -0.93 4.76
N SER A 76 -15.12 -0.46 5.44
CA SER A 76 -15.24 0.39 6.60
C SER A 76 -14.17 1.46 6.57
N VAL A 77 -14.39 2.54 7.29
CA VAL A 77 -13.45 3.65 7.40
C VAL A 77 -13.34 4.06 8.85
N CYS A 78 -12.15 4.46 9.29
CA CYS A 78 -11.96 4.97 10.63
C CYS A 78 -10.79 5.96 10.72
N LEU A 79 -10.90 6.94 11.62
CA LEU A 79 -9.77 7.76 12.03
C LEU A 79 -9.02 7.03 13.15
N VAL A 80 -7.80 6.59 12.89
CA VAL A 80 -6.94 5.93 13.88
C VAL A 80 -5.69 6.75 14.14
N PRO A 81 -5.17 6.77 15.38
CA PRO A 81 -3.92 7.45 15.67
C PRO A 81 -2.79 6.96 14.75
N GLU A 82 -2.03 7.89 14.17
CA GLU A 82 -0.81 7.50 13.49
C GLU A 82 0.22 7.11 14.55
N GLN A 83 0.58 5.83 14.61
CA GLN A 83 1.63 5.33 15.50
C GLN A 83 3.02 5.79 15.00
N GLY A 84 3.29 7.10 15.07
CA GLY A 84 4.60 7.73 15.26
C GLY A 84 5.71 7.43 14.26
N ARG A 85 5.45 6.78 13.12
CA ARG A 85 6.46 6.55 12.07
C ARG A 85 6.25 7.41 10.84
N GLY A 86 5.43 8.45 10.93
CA GLY A 86 5.15 9.37 9.84
C GLY A 86 4.54 8.68 8.62
N PHE A 87 3.96 9.49 7.75
CA PHE A 87 3.46 9.04 6.46
C PHE A 87 4.57 8.38 5.59
N PHE A 88 5.83 8.77 5.79
CA PHE A 88 6.99 8.39 4.95
C PHE A 88 7.99 7.44 5.61
N GLY A 89 7.80 7.02 6.85
CA GLY A 89 8.76 6.19 7.58
C GLY A 89 8.70 4.71 7.22
N SER A 90 9.30 4.35 6.09
CA SER A 90 9.90 3.04 5.82
C SER A 90 9.02 1.78 5.73
N GLY A 91 7.70 1.86 5.89
CA GLY A 91 6.82 0.74 5.53
C GLY A 91 5.39 0.91 6.01
N SER A 92 4.45 1.08 5.08
CA SER A 92 3.20 0.31 5.13
C SER A 92 2.25 0.51 3.94
N GLU A 93 2.43 1.51 3.06
CA GLU A 93 1.63 1.49 1.82
C GLU A 93 2.00 0.30 0.92
N THR A 94 3.28 -0.10 0.92
CA THR A 94 3.77 -1.32 0.25
C THR A 94 3.53 -2.60 1.05
N SER A 95 3.23 -2.51 2.36
CA SER A 95 3.05 -3.70 3.21
C SER A 95 1.59 -4.13 3.37
N THR A 96 0.60 -3.25 3.18
CA THR A 96 -0.83 -3.62 3.23
C THR A 96 -1.43 -4.02 1.89
N SER A 97 -0.70 -3.80 0.78
CA SER A 97 -1.18 -4.08 -0.59
C SER A 97 -0.37 -5.16 -1.31
N GLY A 98 0.30 -6.02 -0.54
CA GLY A 98 1.14 -7.11 -1.06
C GLY A 98 1.49 -8.19 -0.04
N GLY A 99 0.83 -8.25 1.11
CA GLY A 99 1.00 -9.33 2.10
C GLY A 99 -0.35 -9.92 2.52
N ASN A 100 -0.34 -10.99 3.32
CA ASN A 100 -1.53 -11.67 3.85
C ASN A 100 -2.31 -10.84 4.92
N GLY A 101 -2.35 -9.52 4.78
CA GLY A 101 -2.85 -8.60 5.79
C GLY A 101 -1.93 -8.51 7.02
N ALA A 102 -2.03 -7.43 7.78
CA ALA A 102 -1.52 -7.45 9.15
C ALA A 102 -2.35 -8.43 9.97
N GLY A 103 -1.74 -9.18 10.90
CA GLY A 103 -2.50 -10.00 11.84
C GLY A 103 -3.54 -9.12 12.57
N LEU A 104 -4.79 -9.59 12.62
CA LEU A 104 -5.96 -8.87 13.16
C LEU A 104 -5.79 -8.42 14.63
N ASP A 105 -4.73 -8.83 15.30
CA ASP A 105 -4.57 -8.74 16.75
C ASP A 105 -3.90 -7.45 17.27
N ALA A 106 -3.44 -6.53 16.41
CA ALA A 106 -2.60 -5.40 16.86
C ALA A 106 -3.31 -4.02 16.98
N GLN A 107 -4.47 -3.83 16.35
CA GLN A 107 -5.31 -2.61 16.46
C GLN A 107 -6.75 -3.01 16.14
N PRO A 108 -7.78 -2.41 16.77
CA PRO A 108 -9.15 -2.69 16.39
C PRO A 108 -9.34 -2.35 14.90
N ALA A 109 -9.87 -3.31 14.14
CA ALA A 109 -10.23 -3.12 12.75
C ALA A 109 -11.24 -1.96 12.63
N CYS A 110 -11.20 -1.18 11.54
CA CYS A 110 -12.19 -0.12 11.32
C CYS A 110 -13.62 -0.67 11.35
N ALA A 111 -13.82 -1.90 10.86
CA ALA A 111 -15.11 -2.59 10.94
C ALA A 111 -15.59 -2.78 12.38
N THR A 112 -14.69 -3.10 13.32
CA THR A 112 -15.02 -3.21 14.74
C THR A 112 -15.33 -1.85 15.35
N LEU A 113 -14.51 -0.84 15.07
CA LEU A 113 -14.73 0.53 15.56
C LEU A 113 -16.07 1.10 15.07
N ALA A 114 -16.39 0.86 13.80
CA ALA A 114 -17.66 1.27 13.20
C ALA A 114 -18.86 0.56 13.86
N ALA A 115 -18.75 -0.76 14.09
CA ALA A 115 -19.80 -1.53 14.77
C ALA A 115 -20.03 -1.08 16.22
N ASP A 116 -18.97 -0.64 16.90
CA ASP A 116 -19.03 -0.10 18.27
C ASP A 116 -19.50 1.36 18.32
N GLY A 117 -19.73 2.01 17.16
CA GLY A 117 -20.16 3.40 17.08
C GLY A 117 -19.10 4.40 17.54
N VAL A 118 -17.81 4.05 17.36
CA VAL A 118 -16.69 4.95 17.68
C VAL A 118 -16.74 6.16 16.76
N GLU A 119 -16.43 7.33 17.32
CA GLU A 119 -16.37 8.59 16.59
C GLU A 119 -15.43 8.49 15.37
N TYR A 120 -15.85 9.05 14.24
CA TYR A 120 -15.14 8.98 12.96
C TYR A 120 -14.89 7.57 12.42
N ALA A 121 -15.65 6.56 12.86
CA ALA A 121 -15.69 5.24 12.25
C ALA A 121 -17.05 4.98 11.59
N ALA A 122 -17.04 4.41 10.39
CA ALA A 122 -18.27 4.12 9.64
C ALA A 122 -18.16 2.81 8.84
N ASP A 123 -19.28 2.10 8.78
CA ASP A 123 -19.51 1.03 7.82
C ASP A 123 -19.96 1.66 6.51
N LEU A 124 -19.23 1.38 5.44
CA LEU A 124 -19.55 1.88 4.11
C LEU A 124 -20.39 0.85 3.33
N GLY A 125 -20.46 -0.40 3.76
CA GLY A 125 -21.24 -1.47 3.13
C GLY A 125 -20.44 -2.34 2.17
N GLU A 126 -21.14 -3.01 1.26
CA GLU A 126 -20.57 -4.03 0.37
C GLU A 126 -20.39 -3.52 -1.07
N GLY A 127 -19.46 -4.12 -1.82
CA GLY A 127 -19.22 -3.83 -3.24
C GLY A 127 -17.74 -3.83 -3.63
N LEU A 128 -17.46 -3.82 -4.94
CA LEU A 128 -16.09 -3.62 -5.46
C LEU A 128 -15.66 -2.15 -5.40
N GLU A 129 -16.64 -1.26 -5.42
CA GLU A 129 -16.48 0.18 -5.40
C GLU A 129 -17.30 0.78 -4.26
N LYS A 130 -16.83 1.89 -3.71
CA LYS A 130 -17.50 2.56 -2.61
C LYS A 130 -17.21 4.06 -2.56
N ASP A 131 -18.25 4.85 -2.36
CA ASP A 131 -18.09 6.26 -2.04
C ASP A 131 -17.99 6.46 -0.52
N PHE A 132 -17.09 7.34 -0.11
CA PHE A 132 -16.95 7.83 1.25
C PHE A 132 -16.96 9.36 1.23
N THR A 133 -17.90 9.97 1.96
CA THR A 133 -17.93 11.43 2.14
C THR A 133 -17.28 11.78 3.47
N VAL A 134 -16.26 12.62 3.43
CA VAL A 134 -15.60 13.13 4.63
C VAL A 134 -16.58 14.07 5.36
N PRO A 135 -16.75 13.95 6.69
CA PRO A 135 -17.57 14.88 7.45
C PRO A 135 -17.14 16.34 7.20
N ALA A 136 -18.06 17.22 6.83
CA ALA A 136 -17.76 18.62 6.54
C ALA A 136 -17.30 19.40 7.78
N ASP A 137 -17.72 18.94 8.97
CA ASP A 137 -17.38 19.48 10.28
C ASP A 137 -16.17 18.80 10.92
N LEU A 138 -15.40 17.99 10.16
CA LEU A 138 -14.28 17.22 10.69
C LEU A 138 -13.35 18.10 11.54
N PHE A 139 -12.96 19.26 11.03
CA PHE A 139 -12.03 20.18 11.71
C PHE A 139 -12.69 21.30 12.51
N ASP A 140 -14.00 21.22 12.80
CA ASP A 140 -14.69 22.16 13.71
C ASP A 140 -14.17 22.04 15.16
N THR A 141 -13.48 20.93 15.47
CA THR A 141 -12.80 20.70 16.74
C THR A 141 -11.35 20.28 16.52
N ASP A 142 -10.52 20.41 17.55
CA ASP A 142 -9.12 19.98 17.51
C ASP A 142 -8.99 18.45 17.59
N ARG A 143 -10.11 17.73 17.78
CA ARG A 143 -10.12 16.30 18.13
C ARG A 143 -9.49 15.41 17.06
N PRO A 144 -9.75 15.55 15.75
CA PRO A 144 -9.08 14.71 14.75
C PRO A 144 -7.58 14.89 14.72
N LEU A 145 -7.10 16.13 14.89
CA LEU A 145 -5.67 16.43 14.97
C LEU A 145 -5.08 15.81 16.25
N GLN A 146 -5.76 15.95 17.39
CA GLN A 146 -5.33 15.34 18.65
C GLN A 146 -5.24 13.81 18.56
N ILE A 147 -6.24 13.15 17.95
CA ILE A 147 -6.22 11.69 17.71
C ILE A 147 -5.05 11.32 16.80
N THR A 148 -4.96 11.98 15.63
CA THR A 148 -4.00 11.64 14.57
C THR A 148 -2.56 11.80 15.06
N TYR A 149 -2.27 12.90 15.74
CA TYR A 149 -0.92 13.27 16.18
C TYR A 149 -0.63 12.88 17.64
N GLY A 150 -1.56 12.19 18.31
CA GLY A 150 -1.40 11.76 19.70
C GLY A 150 -1.23 12.91 20.69
N LEU A 151 -1.86 14.05 20.43
CA LEU A 151 -1.80 15.22 21.31
C LEU A 151 -2.75 15.02 22.51
N PRO A 152 -2.38 15.52 23.71
CA PRO A 152 -3.30 15.58 24.84
C PRO A 152 -4.56 16.38 24.51
N GLU A 153 -5.69 15.98 25.10
CA GLU A 153 -7.01 16.61 24.83
C GLU A 153 -7.09 18.07 25.26
N ASP A 154 -6.24 18.49 26.21
CA ASP A 154 -6.16 19.86 26.72
C ASP A 154 -5.23 20.77 25.91
N VAL A 155 -4.54 20.24 24.89
CA VAL A 155 -3.77 21.06 23.94
C VAL A 155 -4.72 21.70 22.93
N ALA A 156 -4.84 23.03 23.03
CA ALA A 156 -5.53 23.86 22.05
C ALA A 156 -4.58 24.26 20.92
N LEU A 157 -5.01 24.09 19.67
CA LEU A 157 -4.27 24.49 18.48
C LEU A 157 -4.77 25.84 17.98
N SER A 158 -3.86 26.76 17.69
CA SER A 158 -4.24 28.01 17.00
C SER A 158 -4.65 27.72 15.55
N GLU A 159 -5.49 28.59 14.97
CA GLU A 159 -5.93 28.45 13.57
C GLU A 159 -4.74 28.39 12.60
N THR A 160 -3.70 29.19 12.83
CA THR A 160 -2.47 29.15 12.01
C THR A 160 -1.76 27.80 12.10
N GLU A 161 -1.70 27.19 13.28
CA GLU A 161 -1.11 25.85 13.45
C GLU A 161 -1.96 24.81 12.72
N LYS A 162 -3.30 24.85 12.88
CA LYS A 162 -4.21 23.93 12.18
C LYS A 162 -4.04 24.00 10.68
N THR A 163 -4.12 25.20 10.09
CA THR A 163 -3.96 25.36 8.63
C THR A 163 -2.57 24.91 8.17
N GLY A 164 -1.52 25.17 8.95
CA GLY A 164 -0.17 24.69 8.64
C GLY A 164 -0.06 23.17 8.67
N PHE A 165 -0.60 22.50 9.69
CA PHE A 165 -0.61 21.05 9.79
C PHE A 165 -1.47 20.40 8.72
N LEU A 166 -2.69 20.89 8.54
CA LEU A 166 -3.65 20.31 7.58
C LEU A 166 -3.24 20.55 6.13
N GLY A 167 -2.57 21.68 5.85
CA GLY A 167 -2.07 21.99 4.52
C GLY A 167 -0.83 21.21 4.11
N ILE A 168 -0.03 20.72 5.06
CA ILE A 168 1.20 19.97 4.77
C ILE A 168 1.06 18.47 4.99
N ALA A 169 0.41 18.05 6.08
CA ALA A 169 0.32 16.65 6.48
C ALA A 169 -1.11 16.09 6.50
N GLY A 170 -2.12 16.93 6.73
CA GLY A 170 -3.52 16.49 6.82
C GLY A 170 -3.79 15.57 8.01
N VAL A 171 -4.88 14.81 7.92
CA VAL A 171 -5.17 13.63 8.75
C VAL A 171 -5.52 12.47 7.84
N ASN A 172 -5.24 11.23 8.25
CA ASN A 172 -5.49 10.07 7.40
C ASN A 172 -6.68 9.27 7.90
N TYR A 173 -7.73 9.16 7.09
CA TYR A 173 -8.69 8.09 7.26
C TYR A 173 -8.06 6.78 6.81
N THR A 174 -8.15 5.76 7.65
CA THR A 174 -7.87 4.39 7.23
C THR A 174 -9.15 3.81 6.65
N VAL A 175 -9.13 3.51 5.37
CA VAL A 175 -10.14 2.71 4.68
C VAL A 175 -9.71 1.25 4.76
N GLN A 176 -10.62 0.39 5.22
CA GLN A 176 -10.43 -1.04 5.33
C GLN A 176 -11.42 -1.75 4.40
N LEU A 177 -10.90 -2.69 3.62
CA LEU A 177 -11.66 -3.65 2.83
C LEU A 177 -11.40 -5.05 3.37
N LEU A 178 -12.47 -5.72 3.80
CA LEU A 178 -12.46 -7.14 4.09
C LEU A 178 -12.97 -7.90 2.86
N VAL A 179 -12.14 -8.79 2.33
CA VAL A 179 -12.50 -9.70 1.23
C VAL A 179 -12.57 -11.12 1.78
N THR A 180 -13.78 -11.68 1.85
CA THR A 180 -14.01 -13.02 2.38
C THR A 180 -14.35 -14.00 1.26
N THR A 181 -13.62 -15.11 1.22
CA THR A 181 -13.85 -16.27 0.34
C THR A 181 -14.45 -17.43 1.15
N ASP A 182 -14.48 -18.63 0.56
CA ASP A 182 -14.82 -19.86 1.27
C ASP A 182 -13.69 -20.40 2.15
N VAL A 183 -12.46 -19.92 1.97
CA VAL A 183 -11.26 -20.42 2.65
C VAL A 183 -10.61 -19.42 3.59
N GLU A 184 -10.76 -18.12 3.34
CA GLU A 184 -10.05 -17.07 4.10
C GLU A 184 -10.77 -15.72 4.09
N THR A 185 -10.29 -14.81 4.94
CA THR A 185 -10.63 -13.38 4.93
C THR A 185 -9.34 -12.58 4.82
N ILE A 186 -9.28 -11.72 3.80
CA ILE A 186 -8.16 -10.83 3.52
C ILE A 186 -8.52 -9.43 4.03
N ASP A 187 -7.64 -8.83 4.84
CA ASP A 187 -7.75 -7.45 5.33
C ASP A 187 -6.80 -6.55 4.52
N ALA A 188 -7.38 -5.72 3.65
CA ALA A 188 -6.65 -4.73 2.87
C ALA A 188 -6.96 -3.33 3.39
N ARG A 189 -5.93 -2.48 3.48
CA ARG A 189 -6.08 -1.12 4.02
C ARG A 189 -5.47 -0.08 3.11
N LYS A 190 -6.15 1.05 2.99
CA LYS A 190 -5.74 2.26 2.26
C LYS A 190 -5.84 3.47 3.18
N ARG A 191 -4.96 4.44 2.99
CA ARG A 191 -5.09 5.75 3.62
C ARG A 191 -5.66 6.73 2.60
N VAL A 192 -6.61 7.54 3.06
CA VAL A 192 -7.11 8.71 2.33
C VAL A 192 -6.70 9.93 3.14
N ASN A 193 -5.91 10.80 2.53
CA ASN A 193 -5.47 12.03 3.19
C ASN A 193 -6.60 13.06 3.15
N VAL A 194 -6.93 13.60 4.31
CA VAL A 194 -7.88 14.70 4.45
C VAL A 194 -7.14 15.92 4.94
N GLY A 195 -7.10 16.96 4.12
CA GLY A 195 -6.38 18.19 4.43
C GLY A 195 -7.20 19.42 4.10
N VAL A 196 -6.49 20.54 4.00
CA VAL A 196 -6.97 21.77 3.38
C VAL A 196 -5.92 22.23 2.38
N GLU A 197 -6.26 23.15 1.49
CA GLU A 197 -5.26 23.78 0.63
C GLU A 197 -4.04 24.30 1.43
N SER A 198 -2.84 23.94 0.97
CA SER A 198 -1.60 24.36 1.62
C SER A 198 -1.39 25.87 1.50
N LEU A 199 -0.94 26.51 2.60
CA LEU A 199 -0.46 27.89 2.55
C LEU A 199 0.88 28.03 1.82
N LEU A 200 1.58 26.92 1.56
CA LEU A 200 2.80 26.89 0.78
C LEU A 200 2.43 26.76 -0.70
N SER A 201 2.71 27.79 -1.49
CA SER A 201 2.38 27.83 -2.92
C SER A 201 3.07 26.76 -3.78
N ASP A 202 4.07 26.08 -3.21
CA ASP A 202 4.85 25.00 -3.81
C ASP A 202 4.57 23.64 -3.15
N ASN A 203 3.43 23.49 -2.47
CA ASN A 203 2.92 22.23 -1.95
C ASN A 203 1.57 21.89 -2.58
N PRO A 204 1.55 21.43 -3.84
CA PRO A 204 0.32 21.06 -4.54
C PRO A 204 -0.41 19.89 -3.86
N SER A 205 -1.71 19.78 -4.09
CA SER A 205 -2.52 18.62 -3.70
C SER A 205 -2.03 17.36 -4.41
N ASN A 206 -2.20 16.20 -3.76
CA ASN A 206 -1.79 14.94 -4.33
C ASN A 206 -2.76 14.45 -5.42
N GLU A 207 -2.22 13.84 -6.48
CA GLU A 207 -2.98 13.25 -7.58
C GLU A 207 -2.60 11.77 -7.76
N ASN A 208 -3.51 10.95 -8.29
CA ASN A 208 -3.15 9.56 -8.61
C ASN A 208 -2.17 9.54 -9.81
N PRO A 209 -1.23 8.57 -9.86
CA PRO A 209 -0.44 8.35 -11.06
C PRO A 209 -1.32 8.16 -12.30
N VAL A 210 -1.00 8.85 -13.39
CA VAL A 210 -1.72 8.76 -14.68
C VAL A 210 -0.78 8.25 -15.78
N ASP A 211 -1.32 8.06 -17.00
CA ASP A 211 -0.58 7.71 -18.21
C ASP A 211 0.33 6.47 -18.07
N LEU A 212 -0.18 5.45 -17.38
CA LEU A 212 0.53 4.21 -17.13
C LEU A 212 0.84 3.48 -18.44
N ALA A 213 2.13 3.35 -18.75
CA ALA A 213 2.61 2.69 -19.94
C ALA A 213 3.85 1.85 -19.63
N PHE A 214 3.90 0.64 -20.15
CA PHE A 214 5.00 -0.29 -19.95
C PHE A 214 5.45 -0.89 -21.28
N HIS A 215 6.74 -1.17 -21.39
CA HIS A 215 7.30 -1.94 -22.48
C HIS A 215 7.70 -3.33 -21.97
N ILE A 216 7.31 -4.38 -22.71
CA ILE A 216 7.75 -5.76 -22.46
C ILE A 216 8.42 -6.34 -23.70
N ALA A 217 9.64 -6.83 -23.53
CA ALA A 217 10.43 -7.49 -24.57
C ALA A 217 11.30 -8.61 -24.00
N PRO A 218 11.68 -9.62 -24.81
CA PRO A 218 12.70 -10.59 -24.41
C PRO A 218 13.99 -9.87 -24.00
N LYS A 219 14.56 -10.26 -22.86
CA LYS A 219 15.74 -9.62 -22.27
C LYS A 219 16.95 -9.69 -23.19
N ASP A 220 17.05 -10.75 -23.99
CA ASP A 220 18.18 -11.01 -24.88
C ASP A 220 18.09 -10.29 -26.23
N ASP A 221 16.94 -9.68 -26.56
CA ASP A 221 16.77 -8.96 -27.83
C ASP A 221 17.56 -7.64 -27.87
N GLY A 222 18.01 -7.15 -26.71
CA GLY A 222 18.79 -5.91 -26.60
C GLY A 222 18.03 -4.66 -27.06
N VAL A 223 16.71 -4.72 -27.13
CA VAL A 223 15.85 -3.58 -27.48
C VAL A 223 15.81 -2.62 -26.31
N ASP A 224 16.33 -1.42 -26.52
CA ASP A 224 16.16 -0.33 -25.57
C ASP A 224 14.69 0.10 -25.56
N PRO A 225 14.01 0.10 -24.40
CA PRO A 225 12.65 0.58 -24.30
C PRO A 225 12.62 2.08 -24.66
N PRO A 226 11.53 2.58 -25.28
CA PRO A 226 11.34 4.02 -25.39
C PRO A 226 11.33 4.65 -23.99
N LEU A 227 11.58 5.95 -23.89
CA LEU A 227 11.45 6.66 -22.61
C LEU A 227 9.98 7.04 -22.32
N THR A 228 9.24 7.31 -23.38
CA THR A 228 7.85 7.80 -23.32
C THR A 228 6.99 7.11 -24.36
N ALA A 229 5.71 6.92 -24.03
CA ALA A 229 4.70 6.42 -24.95
C ALA A 229 3.30 6.82 -24.49
N GLU A 230 2.33 6.81 -25.40
CA GLU A 230 0.92 6.96 -25.02
C GLU A 230 0.46 5.72 -24.23
N ALA A 231 -0.26 5.94 -23.13
CA ALA A 231 -0.85 4.86 -22.36
C ALA A 231 -1.91 4.14 -23.19
N PRO A 232 -1.99 2.79 -23.14
CA PRO A 232 -3.02 2.06 -23.86
C PRO A 232 -4.44 2.49 -23.43
N ALA A 233 -5.26 2.91 -24.41
CA ALA A 233 -6.61 3.41 -24.16
C ALA A 233 -7.59 2.34 -23.64
N ASP A 234 -7.23 1.06 -23.71
CA ASP A 234 -8.01 -0.07 -23.20
C ASP A 234 -7.69 -0.44 -21.74
N GLY A 235 -6.81 0.32 -21.08
CA GLY A 235 -6.35 0.04 -19.71
C GLY A 235 -5.29 -1.07 -19.63
N SER A 236 -4.82 -1.57 -20.78
CA SER A 236 -3.74 -2.54 -20.80
C SER A 236 -2.41 -1.93 -20.36
N CYS A 237 -1.50 -2.74 -19.83
CA CYS A 237 -0.19 -2.26 -19.39
C CYS A 237 0.76 -1.96 -20.55
N PHE A 238 0.71 -2.76 -21.61
CA PHE A 238 1.79 -2.83 -22.57
C PHE A 238 1.48 -2.03 -23.83
N ILE A 239 2.39 -1.12 -24.19
CA ILE A 239 2.24 -0.27 -25.37
C ILE A 239 2.28 -1.08 -26.66
N ALA A 240 1.72 -0.50 -27.73
CA ALA A 240 1.86 -1.03 -29.08
C ALA A 240 3.35 -1.22 -29.45
N GLY A 241 3.67 -2.38 -30.03
CA GLY A 241 5.05 -2.78 -30.32
C GLY A 241 5.72 -3.59 -29.22
N SER A 242 5.12 -3.67 -28.02
CA SER A 242 5.50 -4.65 -27.01
C SER A 242 5.09 -6.08 -27.41
N ALA A 243 5.62 -7.07 -26.71
CA ALA A 243 5.22 -8.46 -26.91
C ALA A 243 3.71 -8.66 -26.60
N ALA A 244 2.93 -9.01 -27.61
CA ALA A 244 1.51 -9.34 -27.47
C ALA A 244 1.26 -10.73 -26.86
N SER A 245 2.31 -11.54 -26.74
CA SER A 245 2.34 -12.87 -26.13
C SER A 245 3.72 -13.12 -25.53
N VAL A 246 3.81 -14.04 -24.59
CA VAL A 246 5.09 -14.46 -23.99
C VAL A 246 5.40 -15.91 -24.29
N THR A 247 6.68 -16.24 -24.44
CA THR A 247 7.15 -17.59 -24.75
C THR A 247 7.61 -18.30 -23.49
N ALA A 248 7.14 -19.53 -23.27
CA ALA A 248 7.58 -20.37 -22.16
C ALA A 248 9.10 -20.58 -22.20
N GLY A 249 9.76 -20.46 -21.05
CA GLY A 249 11.22 -20.55 -20.92
C GLY A 249 11.99 -19.25 -21.24
N THR A 250 11.34 -18.24 -21.84
CA THR A 250 11.97 -16.95 -22.16
C THR A 250 11.96 -16.01 -20.95
N THR A 251 13.03 -15.23 -20.79
CA THR A 251 13.09 -14.14 -19.81
C THR A 251 12.71 -12.83 -20.49
N TYR A 252 11.66 -12.18 -20.00
CA TYR A 252 11.22 -10.87 -20.43
C TYR A 252 11.70 -9.79 -19.47
N ARG A 253 11.94 -8.59 -19.99
CA ARG A 253 12.11 -7.39 -19.20
C ARG A 253 10.87 -6.52 -19.35
N VAL A 254 10.29 -6.13 -18.22
CA VAL A 254 9.19 -5.17 -18.13
C VAL A 254 9.75 -3.85 -17.61
N THR A 255 9.63 -2.81 -18.43
CA THR A 255 10.16 -1.48 -18.13
C THR A 255 9.03 -0.45 -18.10
N PRO A 256 8.87 0.31 -17.00
CA PRO A 256 7.96 1.44 -16.95
C PRO A 256 8.40 2.56 -17.88
N LEU A 257 7.44 3.21 -18.51
CA LEU A 257 7.60 4.38 -19.37
C LEU A 257 7.02 5.60 -18.66
N ASN A 258 7.22 6.79 -19.23
CA ASN A 258 6.62 8.05 -18.73
C ASN A 258 6.95 8.37 -17.27
N ILE A 259 8.08 7.86 -16.74
CA ILE A 259 8.49 8.19 -15.37
C ILE A 259 8.71 9.71 -15.30
N PRO A 260 7.99 10.45 -14.43
CA PRO A 260 8.15 11.90 -14.32
C PRO A 260 9.61 12.28 -14.07
N SER A 261 10.09 13.33 -14.74
CA SER A 261 11.46 13.83 -14.59
C SER A 261 11.54 15.33 -14.91
N PRO A 262 11.74 16.22 -13.91
CA PRO A 262 11.87 15.90 -12.49
C PRO A 262 10.56 15.35 -11.91
N GLN A 263 10.66 14.59 -10.82
CA GLN A 263 9.45 14.23 -10.06
C GLN A 263 8.95 15.46 -9.28
N GLU A 264 7.67 15.47 -8.94
CA GLU A 264 7.07 16.57 -8.17
C GLU A 264 7.73 16.71 -6.80
N THR A 265 7.82 17.92 -6.28
CA THR A 265 8.30 18.16 -4.91
C THR A 265 7.16 18.64 -4.03
N TYR A 266 7.11 18.16 -2.80
CA TYR A 266 6.10 18.54 -1.83
C TYR A 266 6.70 18.69 -0.43
N ALA A 267 6.01 19.44 0.40
CA ALA A 267 6.41 19.68 1.79
C ALA A 267 6.01 18.50 2.67
N VAL A 268 6.87 18.13 3.60
CA VAL A 268 6.61 17.18 4.67
C VAL A 268 6.94 17.83 6.01
N LEU A 269 6.14 17.52 7.03
CA LEU A 269 6.43 17.89 8.41
C LEU A 269 7.18 16.74 9.08
N LEU A 270 8.42 17.00 9.48
CA LEU A 270 9.21 16.07 10.27
C LEU A 270 9.10 16.43 11.75
N THR A 271 8.70 15.47 12.56
CA THR A 271 8.84 15.55 14.02
C THR A 271 10.32 15.54 14.36
N GLY A 272 10.72 16.41 15.27
CA GLY A 272 12.06 16.31 15.85
C GLY A 272 12.29 14.98 16.58
N SER A 273 13.55 14.68 16.86
CA SER A 273 13.95 13.44 17.53
C SER A 273 13.56 13.39 19.02
N SER A 274 13.12 14.52 19.56
CA SER A 274 12.65 14.70 20.92
C SER A 274 11.31 15.44 20.95
N ALA A 275 10.53 15.24 22.01
CA ALA A 275 9.21 15.86 22.16
C ALA A 275 9.24 17.40 22.25
N ASP A 276 10.42 17.98 22.53
CA ASP A 276 10.61 19.43 22.68
C ASP A 276 11.14 20.10 21.39
N GLU A 277 11.46 19.33 20.35
CA GLU A 277 11.94 19.88 19.08
C GLU A 277 10.77 20.38 18.23
N ALA A 278 10.91 21.59 17.70
CA ALA A 278 9.95 22.13 16.74
C ALA A 278 9.90 21.27 15.48
N PHE A 279 8.71 21.16 14.88
CA PHE A 279 8.55 20.57 13.56
C PHE A 279 9.42 21.31 12.55
N THR A 280 10.04 20.55 11.64
CA THR A 280 10.75 21.12 10.50
C THR A 280 10.00 20.78 9.23
N VAL A 281 9.80 21.80 8.39
CA VAL A 281 9.30 21.61 7.02
C VAL A 281 10.48 21.21 6.15
N GLN A 282 10.38 20.05 5.52
CA GLN A 282 11.34 19.57 4.53
C GLN A 282 10.63 19.37 3.20
N TYR A 283 11.30 19.68 2.09
CA TYR A 283 10.80 19.30 0.77
C TYR A 283 11.36 17.95 0.37
N THR A 284 10.48 17.10 -0.14
CA THR A 284 10.80 15.76 -0.61
C THR A 284 10.39 15.64 -2.07
N GLU A 285 11.21 14.93 -2.86
CA GLU A 285 10.87 14.54 -4.23
C GLU A 285 9.97 13.30 -4.18
N GLU A 286 8.83 13.38 -4.86
CA GLU A 286 7.89 12.29 -5.02
C GLU A 286 8.56 11.10 -5.69
N THR A 287 8.34 9.89 -5.17
CA THR A 287 8.99 8.69 -5.69
C THR A 287 7.93 7.68 -6.11
N TYR A 288 7.92 7.33 -7.39
CA TYR A 288 7.00 6.32 -7.88
C TYR A 288 7.51 4.91 -7.52
N PHE A 289 6.60 4.07 -7.05
CA PHE A 289 6.82 2.69 -6.67
C PHE A 289 5.99 1.74 -7.54
N TYR A 290 6.67 0.79 -8.18
CA TYR A 290 6.08 -0.16 -9.13
C TYR A 290 6.04 -1.54 -8.51
N SER A 291 4.85 -2.15 -8.44
CA SER A 291 4.66 -3.52 -7.98
C SER A 291 4.10 -4.36 -9.11
N PHE A 292 4.80 -5.45 -9.43
CA PHE A 292 4.48 -6.34 -10.54
C PHE A 292 3.89 -7.64 -10.00
N PHE A 293 2.79 -8.10 -10.59
CA PHE A 293 2.12 -9.32 -10.19
C PHE A 293 1.77 -10.17 -11.41
N SER A 294 1.77 -11.49 -11.25
CA SER A 294 1.28 -12.39 -12.29
C SER A 294 0.71 -13.69 -11.73
N THR A 295 -0.24 -14.28 -12.46
CA THR A 295 -0.71 -15.66 -12.25
C THR A 295 0.28 -16.72 -12.70
N VAL A 296 1.41 -16.31 -13.29
CA VAL A 296 2.52 -17.20 -13.68
C VAL A 296 3.78 -16.76 -12.95
N ALA A 297 4.46 -17.73 -12.33
CA ALA A 297 5.66 -17.47 -11.53
C ALA A 297 6.82 -16.91 -12.37
N GLY A 298 7.91 -16.53 -11.69
CA GLY A 298 9.20 -16.23 -12.32
C GLY A 298 9.59 -14.75 -12.40
N LEU A 299 8.82 -13.86 -11.76
CA LEU A 299 9.26 -12.47 -11.53
C LEU A 299 10.49 -12.46 -10.60
N ASP A 300 11.48 -11.62 -10.88
CA ASP A 300 12.80 -11.65 -10.21
C ASP A 300 12.78 -11.18 -8.74
N LYS A 301 11.90 -10.24 -8.37
CA LYS A 301 11.84 -9.70 -6.99
C LYS A 301 10.42 -9.56 -6.48
N ASP A 302 10.25 -9.85 -5.19
CA ASP A 302 8.95 -9.82 -4.49
C ASP A 302 8.74 -8.47 -3.77
N VAL A 303 9.39 -7.41 -4.26
CA VAL A 303 9.37 -6.08 -3.65
C VAL A 303 9.03 -5.02 -4.68
N SER A 304 8.34 -3.97 -4.24
CA SER A 304 8.11 -2.78 -5.05
C SER A 304 9.43 -2.14 -5.46
N LYS A 305 9.50 -1.65 -6.70
CA LYS A 305 10.67 -0.97 -7.27
C LYS A 305 10.47 0.52 -7.26
N SER A 306 11.47 1.30 -6.85
CA SER A 306 11.44 2.75 -7.00
C SER A 306 11.77 3.17 -8.44
N SER A 307 11.44 4.42 -8.78
CA SER A 307 11.76 5.07 -10.07
C SER A 307 13.21 4.87 -10.52
N ASN A 308 14.17 4.85 -9.59
CA ASN A 308 15.60 4.65 -9.87
C ASN A 308 15.97 3.23 -10.37
N SER A 309 15.10 2.24 -10.19
CA SER A 309 15.34 0.85 -10.64
C SER A 309 14.03 0.15 -10.97
N ALA A 310 13.17 0.86 -11.72
CA ALA A 310 11.75 0.56 -11.83
C ALA A 310 11.40 -0.71 -12.64
N HIS A 311 12.37 -1.33 -13.32
CA HIS A 311 12.13 -2.52 -14.14
C HIS A 311 12.06 -3.82 -13.31
N THR A 312 11.44 -4.84 -13.90
CA THR A 312 11.53 -6.22 -13.43
C THR A 312 11.83 -7.17 -14.58
N ASP A 313 12.57 -8.23 -14.27
CA ASP A 313 12.72 -9.36 -15.18
C ASP A 313 11.69 -10.43 -14.81
N TRP A 314 11.14 -11.11 -15.81
CA TRP A 314 10.13 -12.16 -15.68
C TRP A 314 10.55 -13.38 -16.50
N LYS A 315 11.02 -14.44 -15.83
CA LYS A 315 11.34 -15.71 -16.47
C LYS A 315 10.09 -16.58 -16.52
N VAL A 316 9.44 -16.65 -17.68
CA VAL A 316 8.27 -17.51 -17.86
C VAL A 316 8.69 -18.97 -17.70
N PRO A 317 8.05 -19.77 -16.82
CA PRO A 317 8.38 -21.18 -16.64
C PRO A 317 8.30 -21.96 -17.96
N GLU A 318 9.16 -22.95 -18.15
CA GLU A 318 9.21 -23.77 -19.37
C GLU A 318 7.93 -24.60 -19.60
N ASP A 319 7.24 -24.93 -18.52
CA ASP A 319 5.98 -25.68 -18.49
C ASP A 319 4.73 -24.79 -18.45
N ALA A 320 4.90 -23.46 -18.44
CA ALA A 320 3.77 -22.53 -18.46
C ALA A 320 3.00 -22.62 -19.78
N SER A 321 1.67 -22.53 -19.71
CA SER A 321 0.78 -22.54 -20.87
C SER A 321 -0.50 -21.77 -20.57
N GLY A 322 -1.29 -21.46 -21.61
CA GLY A 322 -2.56 -20.75 -21.46
C GLY A 322 -2.38 -19.23 -21.54
N VAL A 323 -2.91 -18.51 -20.55
CA VAL A 323 -2.87 -17.04 -20.48
C VAL A 323 -2.31 -16.66 -19.12
N ALA A 324 -1.32 -15.77 -19.11
CA ALA A 324 -0.84 -15.11 -17.90
C ALA A 324 -1.62 -13.81 -17.71
N ASP A 325 -2.27 -13.68 -16.57
CA ASP A 325 -2.75 -12.38 -16.11
C ASP A 325 -1.56 -11.66 -15.46
N PHE A 326 -1.36 -10.41 -15.84
CA PHE A 326 -0.25 -9.58 -15.41
C PHE A 326 -0.77 -8.22 -14.96
N TRP A 327 -0.40 -7.79 -13.76
CA TRP A 327 -0.79 -6.50 -13.20
C TRP A 327 0.43 -5.67 -12.87
N VAL A 328 0.32 -4.37 -13.07
CA VAL A 328 1.28 -3.41 -12.51
C VAL A 328 0.51 -2.38 -11.68
N VAL A 329 0.90 -2.25 -10.42
CA VAL A 329 0.37 -1.22 -9.52
C VAL A 329 1.45 -0.18 -9.28
N VAL A 330 1.13 1.08 -9.58
CA VAL A 330 1.99 2.24 -9.39
C VAL A 330 1.47 3.05 -8.20
N ARG A 331 2.38 3.45 -7.30
CA ARG A 331 2.10 4.33 -6.16
C ARG A 331 3.05 5.50 -6.19
N ASP A 332 2.59 6.68 -5.78
CA ASP A 332 3.40 7.90 -5.75
C ASP A 332 4.15 8.12 -4.42
N GLY A 333 3.80 7.33 -3.39
CA GLY A 333 4.34 7.48 -2.04
C GLY A 333 3.72 8.61 -1.23
N ARG A 334 2.65 9.26 -1.72
CA ARG A 334 1.77 10.28 -1.12
C ARG A 334 0.32 9.81 -0.98
N GLY A 335 0.06 8.55 -1.27
CA GLY A 335 -1.25 7.93 -1.15
C GLY A 335 -2.02 7.89 -2.48
N GLY A 336 -1.46 8.38 -3.57
CA GLY A 336 -1.98 8.11 -4.90
C GLY A 336 -1.58 6.72 -5.37
N ALA A 337 -2.49 6.09 -6.09
CA ALA A 337 -2.26 4.80 -6.72
C ALA A 337 -3.01 4.70 -8.04
N ALA A 338 -2.47 3.91 -8.95
CA ALA A 338 -3.13 3.51 -10.17
C ALA A 338 -2.63 2.12 -10.58
N TRP A 339 -3.33 1.47 -11.51
CA TRP A 339 -2.91 0.19 -12.03
C TRP A 339 -3.28 0.03 -13.50
N CYS A 340 -2.66 -0.95 -14.13
CA CYS A 340 -3.06 -1.50 -15.42
C CYS A 340 -3.05 -3.04 -15.32
N GLU A 341 -3.70 -3.71 -16.26
CA GLU A 341 -3.68 -5.16 -16.34
C GLU A 341 -3.53 -5.67 -17.77
N SER A 342 -3.00 -6.86 -17.96
CA SER A 342 -2.84 -7.46 -19.29
C SER A 342 -2.98 -8.96 -19.25
N HIS A 343 -3.63 -9.50 -20.27
CA HIS A 343 -3.81 -10.93 -20.46
C HIS A 343 -2.89 -11.38 -21.59
N LEU A 344 -1.78 -12.01 -21.23
CA LEU A 344 -0.72 -12.39 -22.16
C LEU A 344 -0.83 -13.88 -22.51
N PRO A 345 -1.16 -14.25 -23.76
CA PRO A 345 -1.07 -15.63 -24.21
C PRO A 345 0.35 -16.17 -24.02
N ILE A 346 0.45 -17.40 -23.53
CA ILE A 346 1.72 -18.10 -23.37
C ILE A 346 1.88 -19.08 -24.53
N VAL A 347 2.91 -18.86 -25.35
CA VAL A 347 3.24 -19.72 -26.49
C VAL A 347 4.34 -20.71 -26.10
N ALA A 348 4.29 -21.89 -26.72
CA ALA A 348 5.35 -22.87 -26.61
C ALA A 348 6.68 -22.31 -27.18
N PRO A 349 7.84 -22.79 -26.71
CA PRO A 349 9.15 -22.32 -27.14
C PRO A 349 9.45 -22.47 -28.64
#